data_AF-A0A385Z721-F1
#
_entry.id   AF-A0A385Z721-F1
#
_cell.length_a   1.000
_cell.length_b   1.000
_cell.length_c   1.000
_cell.angle_alpha   90.00
_cell.angle_beta   90.00
_cell.angle_gamma   90.00
#
_symmetry.space_group_name_H-M   'P 1'
#
loop_
_entity.id
_entity.type
_entity.pdbx_description
1 polymer ?
#
loop_
_entity_poly.entity_id
_entity_poly.type
_entity_poly.pdbx_seq_one_letter_code
_entity_poly.pdbx_strand_id
1 'polypeptide(L)'
;MSNSKGFTLIELMIVVAVIGILAAIAYPNYTEHVRKGRRAEAKAALMEGAQALERYYSTHGSYLDAGGNLAAVFAAQSPASGAANYAIAAEGASTATTYQLRATRGGVMAGDPCGDFGISHTGARTMVNATRTVAQCW
;
A
#
# COMPACT_ATOMS: atom_id res chain seq x y z
N MET A 1 54.14 -7.26 -28.62
CA MET A 1 52.77 -7.25 -29.18
C MET A 1 51.81 -7.67 -28.07
N SER A 2 50.93 -6.76 -27.65
CA SER A 2 49.92 -7.05 -26.62
C SER A 2 48.91 -8.05 -27.19
N ASN A 3 48.81 -9.22 -26.57
CA ASN A 3 47.86 -10.25 -26.97
C ASN A 3 46.49 -9.91 -26.36
N SER A 4 45.62 -9.30 -27.15
CA SER A 4 44.26 -8.96 -26.73
C SER A 4 43.45 -10.24 -26.53
N LYS A 5 43.28 -10.67 -25.27
CA LYS A 5 42.39 -11.79 -24.94
C LYS A 5 40.94 -11.31 -25.09
N GLY A 6 40.26 -11.77 -26.13
CA GLY A 6 38.83 -11.56 -26.34
C GLY A 6 37.99 -12.62 -25.60
N PHE A 7 36.77 -12.24 -25.20
CA PHE A 7 35.76 -13.18 -24.69
C PHE A 7 35.29 -14.13 -25.79
N THR A 8 35.07 -15.39 -25.45
CA THR A 8 34.46 -16.36 -26.39
C THR A 8 32.94 -16.19 -26.44
N LEU A 9 32.35 -16.53 -27.60
CA LEU A 9 30.89 -16.55 -27.76
C LEU A 9 30.21 -17.48 -26.75
N ILE A 10 30.85 -18.60 -26.41
CA ILE A 10 30.30 -19.57 -25.46
C ILE A 10 30.33 -19.06 -24.02
N GLU A 11 31.38 -18.33 -23.60
CA GLU A 11 31.41 -17.67 -22.29
C GLU A 11 30.28 -16.65 -22.16
N LEU A 12 30.04 -15.86 -23.21
CA LEU A 12 28.94 -14.90 -23.20
C LEU A 12 27.57 -15.58 -23.11
N MET A 13 27.37 -16.70 -23.82
CA MET A 13 26.12 -17.47 -23.73
C MET A 13 25.87 -18.03 -22.33
N ILE A 14 26.91 -18.56 -21.67
CA ILE A 14 26.80 -19.08 -20.30
C ILE A 14 26.46 -17.94 -19.33
N VAL A 15 27.11 -16.78 -19.47
CA VAL A 15 26.83 -15.61 -18.63
C VAL A 15 25.38 -15.15 -18.78
N VAL A 16 24.88 -15.04 -20.02
CA VAL A 16 23.48 -14.65 -20.26
C VAL A 16 22.50 -15.68 -19.69
N ALA A 17 22.81 -16.98 -19.82
CA ALA A 17 21.98 -18.04 -19.23
C ALA A 17 21.90 -17.93 -17.70
N VAL A 18 23.04 -17.71 -17.03
CA VAL A 18 23.08 -17.52 -15.57
C VAL A 18 22.31 -16.27 -15.14
N ILE A 19 22.50 -15.13 -15.84
CA ILE A 19 21.75 -13.90 -15.55
C ILE A 19 20.24 -14.11 -15.75
N GLY A 20 19.83 -14.84 -16.79
CA GLY A 20 18.43 -15.17 -17.04
C GLY A 20 17.78 -15.94 -15.89
N ILE A 21 18.48 -16.94 -15.36
CA ILE A 21 18.01 -17.73 -14.20
C ILE A 21 17.89 -16.84 -12.96
N LEU A 22 18.90 -16.01 -12.68
CA LEU A 22 18.89 -15.11 -11.52
C LEU A 22 17.76 -14.07 -11.63
N ALA A 23 17.56 -13.48 -12.81
CA ALA A 23 16.53 -12.47 -13.04
C ALA A 23 15.12 -13.04 -12.84
N ALA A 24 14.87 -14.28 -13.27
CA ALA A 24 13.58 -14.95 -13.11
C ALA A 24 13.14 -15.10 -11.64
N ILE A 25 14.11 -15.26 -10.72
CA ILE A 25 13.84 -15.39 -9.28
C ILE A 25 13.89 -14.02 -8.59
N ALA A 26 14.87 -13.18 -8.94
CA ALA A 26 15.12 -11.91 -8.26
C ALA A 26 14.01 -10.89 -8.53
N TYR A 27 13.52 -10.81 -9.76
CA TYR A 27 12.51 -9.82 -10.15
C TYR A 27 11.16 -9.97 -9.39
N PRO A 28 10.51 -11.15 -9.36
CA PRO A 28 9.26 -11.30 -8.60
C PRO A 28 9.47 -11.08 -7.10
N ASN A 29 10.61 -11.51 -6.53
CA ASN A 29 10.91 -11.28 -5.12
C ASN A 29 11.09 -9.80 -4.80
N TYR A 30 11.77 -9.05 -5.66
CA TYR A 30 11.93 -7.61 -5.49
C TYR A 30 10.59 -6.87 -5.56
N THR A 31 9.73 -7.23 -6.53
CA THR A 31 8.40 -6.59 -6.63
C THR A 31 7.53 -6.85 -5.41
N GLU A 32 7.53 -8.08 -4.86
CA GLU A 32 6.83 -8.37 -3.60
C GLU A 32 7.44 -7.64 -2.39
N HIS A 33 8.75 -7.46 -2.34
CA HIS A 33 9.40 -6.66 -1.30
C HIS A 33 8.93 -5.21 -1.32
N VAL A 34 8.89 -4.59 -2.51
CA VAL A 34 8.39 -3.22 -2.68
C VAL A 34 6.90 -3.13 -2.32
N ARG A 35 6.08 -4.08 -2.77
CA ARG A 35 4.65 -4.15 -2.40
C ARG A 35 4.45 -4.23 -0.89
N LYS A 36 5.25 -5.04 -0.19
CA LYS A 36 5.20 -5.13 1.28
C LYS A 36 5.47 -3.78 1.95
N GLY A 37 6.44 -3.01 1.45
CA GLY A 37 6.70 -1.65 1.91
C GLY A 37 5.50 -0.72 1.69
N ARG A 38 4.90 -0.74 0.50
CA ARG A 38 3.71 0.07 0.17
C ARG A 38 2.48 -0.30 1.00
N ARG A 39 2.27 -1.59 1.29
CA ARG A 39 1.23 -2.05 2.20
C ARG A 39 1.46 -1.52 3.62
N ALA A 40 2.70 -1.53 4.10
CA ALA A 40 3.03 -1.00 5.42
C ALA A 40 2.76 0.51 5.49
N GLU A 41 3.11 1.26 4.44
CA GLU A 41 2.83 2.68 4.30
C GLU A 41 1.33 2.99 4.34
N ALA A 42 0.53 2.25 3.56
CA ALA A 42 -0.93 2.40 3.54
C ALA A 42 -1.56 2.09 4.91
N LYS A 43 -1.10 1.02 5.58
CA LYS A 43 -1.57 0.68 6.94
C LYS A 43 -1.19 1.75 7.95
N ALA A 44 0.01 2.32 7.87
CA ALA A 44 0.43 3.42 8.73
C ALA A 44 -0.47 4.65 8.51
N ALA A 45 -0.72 5.04 7.25
CA ALA A 45 -1.59 6.15 6.92
C ALA A 45 -3.03 5.97 7.43
N LEU A 46 -3.57 4.74 7.39
CA LEU A 46 -4.88 4.44 7.99
C LEU A 46 -4.87 4.59 9.52
N MET A 47 -3.82 4.11 10.20
CA MET A 47 -3.68 4.25 11.65
C MET A 47 -3.50 5.71 12.08
N GLU A 48 -2.74 6.50 11.31
CA GLU A 48 -2.59 7.94 11.51
C GLU A 48 -3.92 8.66 11.30
N GLY A 49 -4.67 8.29 10.26
CA GLY A 49 -6.00 8.83 9.99
C GLY A 49 -7.00 8.54 11.11
N ALA A 50 -7.01 7.32 11.65
CA ALA A 50 -7.81 6.97 12.82
C ALA A 50 -7.41 7.83 14.05
N GLN A 51 -6.12 7.96 14.34
CA GLN A 51 -5.67 8.82 15.44
C GLN A 51 -6.02 10.31 15.24
N ALA A 52 -6.06 10.79 14.00
CA ALA A 52 -6.47 12.15 13.70
C ALA A 52 -7.97 12.37 13.91
N LEU A 53 -8.80 11.42 13.49
CA LEU A 53 -10.24 11.43 13.73
C LEU A 53 -10.58 11.39 15.22
N GLU A 54 -9.83 10.64 16.02
CA GLU A 54 -10.10 10.52 17.45
C GLU A 54 -9.74 11.80 18.21
N ARG A 55 -8.69 12.49 17.77
CA ARG A 55 -8.36 13.85 18.25
C ARG A 55 -9.43 14.86 17.83
N TYR A 56 -9.95 14.74 16.62
CA TYR A 56 -11.04 15.60 16.14
C TYR A 56 -12.33 15.37 16.95
N TYR A 57 -12.70 14.12 17.22
CA TYR A 57 -13.84 13.76 18.05
C TYR A 57 -13.68 14.30 19.49
N SER A 58 -12.48 14.21 20.07
CA SER A 58 -12.21 14.71 21.43
C SER A 58 -12.41 16.23 21.56
N THR A 59 -12.34 16.97 20.46
CA THR A 59 -12.49 18.44 20.44
C THR A 59 -13.86 18.90 19.96
N HIS A 60 -14.53 18.13 19.10
CA HIS A 60 -15.80 18.53 18.47
C HIS A 60 -17.00 17.67 18.88
N GLY A 61 -16.79 16.54 19.57
CA GLY A 61 -17.84 15.58 19.95
C GLY A 61 -18.47 14.83 18.77
N SER A 62 -17.89 14.92 17.58
CA SER A 62 -18.37 14.32 16.35
C SER A 62 -17.20 14.01 15.42
N TYR A 63 -17.29 12.94 14.63
CA TYR A 63 -16.36 12.68 13.52
C TYR A 63 -16.69 13.49 12.26
N LEU A 64 -17.88 14.09 12.21
CA LEU A 64 -18.32 14.88 11.08
C LEU A 64 -17.90 16.35 11.22
N ASP A 65 -17.60 16.96 10.08
CA ASP A 65 -17.43 18.41 9.97
C ASP A 65 -18.79 19.14 9.96
N ALA A 66 -18.74 20.47 9.90
CA ALA A 66 -19.94 21.31 9.86
C ALA A 66 -20.81 21.06 8.61
N GLY A 67 -20.26 20.45 7.56
CA GLY A 67 -20.96 20.07 6.34
C GLY A 67 -21.57 18.66 6.41
N GLY A 68 -21.43 17.95 7.52
CA GLY A 68 -21.92 16.57 7.68
C GLY A 68 -21.07 15.52 6.99
N ASN A 69 -19.86 15.88 6.53
CA ASN A 69 -18.91 14.94 5.93
C ASN A 69 -17.91 14.46 6.99
N LEU A 70 -17.25 13.32 6.75
CA LEU A 70 -16.14 12.91 7.62
C LEU A 70 -15.05 13.98 7.61
N ALA A 71 -14.60 14.40 8.79
CA ALA A 71 -13.59 15.44 8.91
C ALA A 71 -12.32 15.08 8.12
N ALA A 72 -11.89 15.97 7.22
CA ALA A 72 -10.74 15.79 6.35
C ALA A 72 -9.41 16.02 7.09
N VAL A 73 -9.20 15.29 8.19
CA VAL A 73 -8.02 15.38 9.08
C VAL A 73 -6.97 14.29 8.82
N PHE A 74 -7.16 13.49 7.77
CA PHE A 74 -6.30 12.38 7.39
C PHE A 74 -5.75 12.58 5.96
N ALA A 75 -4.65 11.90 5.65
CA ALA A 75 -4.06 11.96 4.30
C ALA A 75 -5.01 11.32 3.28
N ALA A 76 -5.21 11.96 2.13
CA ALA A 76 -6.09 11.44 1.06
C ALA A 76 -5.43 10.33 0.22
N GLN A 77 -4.13 10.09 0.39
CA GLN A 77 -3.37 9.12 -0.39
C GLN A 77 -2.09 8.67 0.31
N SER A 78 -1.58 7.52 -0.10
CA SER A 78 -0.28 6.96 0.30
C SER A 78 0.50 6.52 -0.94
N PRO A 79 1.76 6.96 -1.13
CA PRO A 79 2.50 7.96 -0.34
C PRO A 79 1.83 9.34 -0.35
N ALA A 80 2.11 10.16 0.66
CA ALA A 80 1.54 11.52 0.78
C ALA A 80 1.98 12.47 -0.36
N SER A 81 3.10 12.15 -1.02
CA SER A 81 3.63 12.89 -2.17
C SER A 81 4.03 11.95 -3.30
N GLY A 82 3.85 12.39 -4.54
CA GLY A 82 4.19 11.61 -5.73
C GLY A 82 3.00 10.80 -6.25
N ALA A 83 3.29 9.69 -6.93
CA ALA A 83 2.24 8.83 -7.50
C ALA A 83 1.51 8.03 -6.40
N ALA A 84 0.19 8.17 -6.34
CA ALA A 84 -0.65 7.45 -5.39
C ALA A 84 -0.61 5.94 -5.64
N ASN A 85 -0.21 5.18 -4.62
CA ASN A 85 -0.34 3.71 -4.59
C ASN A 85 -1.63 3.27 -3.91
N TYR A 86 -2.14 4.12 -2.99
CA TYR A 86 -3.42 3.96 -2.34
C TYR A 86 -4.12 5.32 -2.24
N ALA A 87 -5.42 5.34 -2.55
CA ALA A 87 -6.29 6.46 -2.22
C ALA A 87 -6.99 6.17 -0.88
N ILE A 88 -7.00 7.13 0.03
CA ILE A 88 -7.56 6.97 1.37
C ILE A 88 -8.81 7.83 1.48
N ALA A 89 -9.93 7.21 1.79
CA ALA A 89 -11.22 7.89 1.89
C ALA A 89 -12.13 7.21 2.93
N ALA A 90 -13.19 7.90 3.33
CA ALA A 90 -14.29 7.27 4.03
C ALA A 90 -14.97 6.23 3.13
N GLU A 91 -15.32 5.09 3.70
CA GLU A 91 -16.18 4.10 3.06
C GLU A 91 -17.56 4.12 3.71
N GLY A 92 -18.60 4.19 2.88
CA GLY A 92 -19.98 4.21 3.34
C GLY A 92 -20.37 5.52 4.03
N ALA A 93 -21.54 5.52 4.66
CA ALA A 93 -22.05 6.68 5.38
C ALA A 93 -21.36 6.79 6.75
N SER A 94 -20.55 7.82 6.94
CA SER A 94 -20.01 8.18 8.26
C SER A 94 -21.09 8.87 9.09
N THR A 95 -21.09 8.65 10.39
CA THR A 95 -21.98 9.31 11.34
C THR A 95 -21.18 10.13 12.35
N ALA A 96 -21.86 10.84 13.25
CA ALA A 96 -21.19 11.58 14.32
C ALA A 96 -20.30 10.68 15.20
N THR A 97 -20.60 9.39 15.31
CA THR A 97 -19.91 8.46 16.22
C THR A 97 -19.30 7.25 15.53
N THR A 98 -19.47 7.10 14.22
CA THR A 98 -18.95 5.97 13.46
C THR A 98 -18.30 6.42 12.17
N TYR A 99 -17.19 5.80 11.83
CA TYR A 99 -16.55 5.94 10.53
C TYR A 99 -15.91 4.61 10.11
N GLN A 100 -15.61 4.53 8.83
CA GLN A 100 -14.76 3.51 8.23
C GLN A 100 -13.83 4.18 7.22
N LEU A 101 -12.53 4.08 7.44
CA LEU A 101 -11.52 4.52 6.47
C LEU A 101 -11.10 3.35 5.61
N ARG A 102 -10.93 3.60 4.31
CA ARG A 102 -10.43 2.63 3.34
C ARG A 102 -9.27 3.21 2.55
N ALA A 103 -8.20 2.42 2.44
CA ALA A 103 -7.10 2.61 1.52
C ALA A 103 -7.32 1.70 0.29
N THR A 104 -7.83 2.30 -0.78
CA THR A 104 -8.10 1.63 -2.07
C THR A 104 -6.85 1.62 -2.93
N ARG A 105 -6.41 0.43 -3.37
CA ARG A 105 -5.18 0.27 -4.16
C ARG A 105 -5.28 0.91 -5.54
N GLY A 106 -4.19 1.50 -6.00
CA GLY A 106 -4.04 2.12 -7.30
C GLY A 106 -2.62 1.97 -7.85
N GLY A 107 -2.39 2.48 -9.05
CA GLY A 107 -1.06 2.47 -9.68
C GLY A 107 -0.44 1.06 -9.71
N VAL A 108 0.79 0.94 -9.21
CA VAL A 108 1.53 -0.33 -9.17
C VAL A 108 0.97 -1.37 -8.20
N MET A 109 0.07 -0.95 -7.30
CA MET A 109 -0.60 -1.82 -6.32
C MET A 109 -1.94 -2.37 -6.82
N ALA A 110 -2.41 -1.97 -8.02
CA ALA A 110 -3.72 -2.37 -8.55
C ALA A 110 -3.95 -3.90 -8.58
N GLY A 111 -2.89 -4.68 -8.82
CA GLY A 111 -2.92 -6.15 -8.83
C GLY A 111 -2.43 -6.83 -7.55
N ASP A 112 -2.28 -6.09 -6.43
CA ASP A 112 -1.77 -6.68 -5.19
C ASP A 112 -2.80 -7.65 -4.56
N PRO A 113 -2.41 -8.88 -4.17
CA PRO A 113 -3.34 -9.89 -3.66
C PRO A 113 -3.95 -9.56 -2.30
N CYS A 114 -3.39 -8.60 -1.54
CA CYS A 114 -3.92 -8.23 -0.22
C CYS A 114 -5.14 -7.31 -0.27
N GLY A 115 -5.54 -6.80 -1.43
CA GLY A 115 -6.76 -6.00 -1.50
C GLY A 115 -6.60 -4.55 -1.04
N ASP A 116 -7.76 -3.98 -0.74
CA ASP A 116 -7.91 -2.67 -0.16
C ASP A 116 -8.00 -2.81 1.36
N PHE A 117 -7.21 -2.02 2.09
CA PHE A 117 -7.17 -2.07 3.55
C PHE A 117 -8.22 -1.14 4.14
N GLY A 118 -8.83 -1.51 5.27
CA GLY A 118 -9.75 -0.64 5.97
C GLY A 118 -9.59 -0.70 7.49
N ILE A 119 -9.95 0.40 8.14
CA ILE A 119 -10.03 0.50 9.60
C ILE A 119 -11.32 1.21 10.00
N SER A 120 -12.03 0.69 11.00
CA SER A 120 -13.22 1.34 11.58
C SER A 120 -12.87 2.16 12.82
N HIS A 121 -13.83 2.96 13.30
CA HIS A 121 -13.77 3.67 14.59
C HIS A 121 -13.54 2.77 15.82
N THR A 122 -13.74 1.45 15.71
CA THR A 122 -13.43 0.48 16.78
C THR A 122 -12.02 -0.09 16.67
N GLY A 123 -11.25 0.33 15.66
CA GLY A 123 -9.96 -0.26 15.29
C GLY A 123 -10.09 -1.59 14.55
N ALA A 124 -11.30 -1.99 14.13
CA ALA A 124 -11.48 -3.23 13.38
C ALA A 124 -10.82 -3.12 12.00
N ARG A 125 -9.88 -4.03 11.75
CA ARG A 125 -9.10 -4.10 10.52
C ARG A 125 -9.84 -4.94 9.49
N THR A 126 -10.12 -4.38 8.33
CA THR A 126 -10.84 -5.05 7.26
C THR A 126 -10.02 -5.08 5.98
N MET A 127 -10.36 -6.01 5.09
CA MET A 127 -9.87 -6.04 3.72
C MET A 127 -11.01 -6.37 2.78
N VAL A 128 -11.01 -5.74 1.60
CA VAL A 128 -11.92 -6.08 0.49
C VAL A 128 -11.12 -6.25 -0.79
N ASN A 129 -11.71 -6.90 -1.79
CA ASN A 129 -11.05 -7.19 -3.07
C ASN A 129 -9.70 -7.93 -2.95
N ALA A 130 -9.53 -8.68 -1.85
CA ALA A 130 -8.35 -9.45 -1.52
C ALA A 130 -8.52 -10.92 -1.91
N THR A 131 -7.42 -11.54 -2.34
CA THR A 131 -7.32 -13.00 -2.51
C THR A 131 -6.64 -13.68 -1.33
N ARG A 132 -6.05 -12.89 -0.42
CA ARG A 132 -5.41 -13.34 0.83
C ARG A 132 -6.24 -12.97 2.06
N THR A 133 -5.96 -13.62 3.18
CA THR A 133 -6.67 -13.40 4.45
C THR A 133 -6.10 -12.21 5.23
N VAL A 134 -6.90 -11.66 6.15
CA VAL A 134 -6.49 -10.53 7.01
C VAL A 134 -5.20 -10.86 7.75
N ALA A 135 -5.08 -12.08 8.32
CA ALA A 135 -3.87 -12.50 9.02
C ALA A 135 -2.59 -12.53 8.16
N GLN A 136 -2.71 -12.64 6.83
CA GLN A 136 -1.57 -12.67 5.92
C GLN A 136 -1.09 -11.28 5.50
N CYS A 137 -1.94 -10.26 5.65
CA CYS A 137 -1.76 -8.95 5.01
C CYS A 137 -1.80 -7.77 6.01
N TRP A 138 -2.55 -7.90 7.10
CA TRP A 138 -2.64 -6.93 8.18
C TRP A 138 -1.60 -7.15 9.26
#